data_AF-A0A1I6KAT1-F1
#
_entry.id   AF-A0A1I6KAT1-F1
#
_cell.length_a   1.000
_cell.length_b   1.000
_cell.length_c   1.000
_cell.angle_alpha   90.00
_cell.angle_beta   90.00
_cell.angle_gamma   90.00
#
_symmetry.space_group_name_H-M   'P 1'
#
loop_
_entity.id
_entity.type
_entity.pdbx_description
1 polymer ?
#
loop_
_entity_poly.entity_id
_entity_poly.type
_entity_poly.pdbx_seq_one_letter_code
_entity_poly.pdbx_strand_id
1 'polypeptide(L)'
;MPPDLSALLQAAAEARGAGRRDEARALLEQAVARHPDQPAGLNGLGLALLGAGEAERAAALFRRAVAVDPTALPLRMNLATAARAAGQSETEREALRAALALDQCNLTALTRLAELHERLGEEAAAVERWSAVVAAGRLIDQPSPALAAVLDHAARFVAERTRQLGETLDIILSDRFGDLAAGETRRMAAAVDAMLGRRRIYANQCTGLHVPFLPADEYFERRHFPWLAAVEAQTDAIRAEALALLDDDGAGFRPYVELLPGTPENLWTPLDGSSDWSAVHLFRHGVRDNALCARCPLTAATLAAVPQPDLPARSPTAFFSVLRPGARIPPHGGVTNIRATVHLPLVVPPGCGFRVGGETRAWEEGRAFVFDDTIEHEAWNEGDALRILLIFDVWNPHLTAAERCMVADVFAASDRHRDGLAS
;
A
#
# COMPACT_ATOMS: atom_id res chain seq x y z
N MET A 1 -58.09 -6.92 38.39
CA MET A 1 -57.74 -6.24 37.13
C MET A 1 -56.98 -7.22 36.26
N PRO A 2 -57.32 -7.40 34.98
CA PRO A 2 -56.48 -8.18 34.07
C PRO A 2 -55.06 -7.57 34.05
N PRO A 3 -53.99 -8.38 33.93
CA PRO A 3 -52.62 -7.87 34.00
C PRO A 3 -52.36 -6.85 32.88
N ASP A 4 -51.79 -5.70 33.25
CA ASP A 4 -51.34 -4.68 32.30
C ASP A 4 -50.23 -5.26 31.38
N LEU A 5 -50.03 -4.68 30.21
CA LEU A 5 -49.06 -5.11 29.19
C LEU A 5 -47.67 -5.34 29.78
N SER A 6 -47.21 -4.44 30.66
CA SER A 6 -45.92 -4.57 31.33
C SER A 6 -45.85 -5.85 32.18
N ALA A 7 -46.94 -6.23 32.86
CA ALA A 7 -47.00 -7.44 33.66
C ALA A 7 -47.00 -8.70 32.79
N LEU A 8 -47.69 -8.67 31.63
CA LEU A 8 -47.67 -9.77 30.66
C LEU A 8 -46.28 -9.99 30.05
N LEU A 9 -45.59 -8.90 29.67
CA LEU A 9 -44.24 -8.97 29.10
C LEU A 9 -43.21 -9.46 30.13
N GLN A 10 -43.33 -9.00 31.38
CA GLN A 10 -42.46 -9.45 32.48
C GLN A 10 -42.66 -10.94 32.77
N ALA A 11 -43.91 -11.40 32.92
CA ALA A 11 -44.21 -12.82 33.14
C ALA A 11 -43.73 -13.69 31.97
N ALA A 12 -43.86 -13.22 30.73
CA ALA A 12 -43.33 -13.92 29.57
C ALA A 12 -41.80 -14.04 29.60
N ALA A 13 -41.10 -12.97 30.02
CA ALA A 13 -39.64 -13.00 30.17
C ALA A 13 -39.19 -13.99 31.26
N GLU A 14 -39.91 -14.05 32.39
CA GLU A 14 -39.66 -14.99 33.48
C GLU A 14 -39.91 -16.45 33.05
N ALA A 15 -41.03 -16.71 32.38
CA ALA A 15 -41.34 -18.03 31.83
C ALA A 15 -40.25 -18.48 30.83
N ARG A 16 -39.78 -17.58 29.96
CA ARG A 16 -38.67 -17.84 29.04
C ARG A 16 -37.37 -18.16 29.79
N GLY A 17 -37.03 -17.38 30.81
CA GLY A 17 -35.83 -17.59 31.64
C GLY A 17 -35.84 -18.95 32.36
N ALA A 18 -37.03 -19.45 32.69
CA ALA A 18 -37.22 -20.76 33.29
C ALA A 18 -37.42 -21.91 32.28
N GLY A 19 -37.23 -21.66 30.98
CA GLY A 19 -37.37 -22.67 29.92
C GLY A 19 -38.82 -23.07 29.59
N ARG A 20 -39.83 -22.41 30.18
CA ARG A 20 -41.26 -22.66 29.94
C ARG A 20 -41.72 -21.93 28.67
N ARG A 21 -41.30 -22.46 27.52
CA ARG A 21 -41.48 -21.83 26.19
C ARG A 21 -42.95 -21.64 25.79
N ASP A 22 -43.79 -22.63 26.05
CA ASP A 22 -45.22 -22.57 25.69
C ASP A 22 -45.98 -21.55 26.53
N GLU A 23 -45.67 -21.47 27.83
CA GLU A 23 -46.25 -20.46 28.73
C GLU A 23 -45.82 -19.05 28.29
N ALA A 24 -44.53 -18.85 28.00
CA ALA A 24 -44.01 -17.56 27.51
C ALA A 24 -44.72 -17.13 26.21
N ARG A 25 -44.91 -18.06 25.27
CA ARG A 25 -45.66 -17.80 24.03
C ARG A 25 -47.11 -17.41 24.31
N ALA A 26 -47.83 -18.15 25.15
CA ALA A 26 -49.23 -17.87 25.47
C ALA A 26 -49.40 -16.48 26.12
N LEU A 27 -48.45 -16.08 26.98
CA LEU A 27 -48.42 -14.74 27.59
C LEU A 27 -48.16 -13.64 26.55
N LEU A 28 -47.26 -13.88 25.58
CA LEU A 28 -46.98 -12.96 24.48
C LEU A 28 -48.14 -12.85 23.49
N GLU A 29 -48.85 -13.94 23.21
CA GLU A 29 -50.08 -13.93 22.40
C GLU A 29 -51.18 -13.10 23.09
N GLN A 30 -51.34 -13.24 24.41
CA GLN A 30 -52.25 -12.38 25.18
C GLN A 30 -51.83 -10.90 25.14
N ALA A 31 -50.53 -10.61 25.21
CA ALA A 31 -50.01 -9.25 25.13
C ALA A 31 -50.34 -8.61 23.77
N VAL A 32 -50.09 -9.32 22.66
CA VAL A 32 -50.39 -8.85 21.30
C VAL A 32 -51.91 -8.76 21.06
N ALA A 33 -52.73 -9.66 21.61
CA ALA A 33 -54.18 -9.58 21.47
C ALA A 33 -54.77 -8.33 22.15
N ARG A 34 -54.21 -7.91 23.28
CA ARG A 34 -54.66 -6.71 24.01
C ARG A 34 -54.10 -5.42 23.44
N HIS A 35 -52.86 -5.45 22.95
CA HIS A 35 -52.16 -4.29 22.41
C HIS A 35 -51.54 -4.65 21.06
N PRO A 36 -52.37 -4.68 19.98
CA PRO A 36 -51.98 -5.23 18.69
C PRO A 36 -50.75 -4.53 18.10
N ASP A 37 -50.61 -3.23 18.29
CA ASP A 37 -49.55 -2.43 17.65
C ASP A 37 -48.45 -1.99 18.61
N GLN A 38 -48.30 -2.67 19.76
CA GLN A 38 -47.20 -2.36 20.68
C GLN A 38 -45.91 -3.11 20.27
N PRO A 39 -44.79 -2.40 20.01
CA PRO A 39 -43.58 -3.02 19.43
C PRO A 39 -42.93 -4.10 20.28
N ALA A 40 -42.88 -3.97 21.61
CA ALA A 40 -42.24 -4.94 22.50
C ALA A 40 -42.99 -6.29 22.55
N GLY A 41 -44.32 -6.29 22.51
CA GLY A 41 -45.16 -7.49 22.44
C GLY A 41 -45.05 -8.18 21.08
N LEU A 42 -45.11 -7.39 19.99
CA LEU A 42 -44.86 -7.90 18.64
C LEU A 42 -43.46 -8.50 18.50
N ASN A 43 -42.44 -7.82 19.03
CA ASN A 43 -41.06 -8.29 19.02
C ASN A 43 -40.88 -9.56 19.86
N GLY A 44 -41.43 -9.59 21.08
CA GLY A 44 -41.36 -10.75 21.97
C GLY A 44 -42.01 -11.99 21.35
N LEU A 45 -43.22 -11.86 20.82
CA LEU A 45 -43.91 -12.96 20.14
C LEU A 45 -43.18 -13.38 18.86
N GLY A 46 -42.69 -12.43 18.07
CA GLY A 46 -41.88 -12.71 16.87
C GLY A 46 -40.65 -13.54 17.19
N LEU A 47 -39.91 -13.21 18.24
CA LEU A 47 -38.74 -13.97 18.70
C LEU A 47 -39.11 -15.39 19.16
N ALA A 48 -40.23 -15.53 19.88
CA ALA A 48 -40.72 -16.84 20.32
C ALA A 48 -41.10 -17.74 19.12
N LEU A 49 -41.80 -17.19 18.13
CA LEU A 49 -42.17 -17.90 16.91
C LEU A 49 -40.95 -18.28 16.07
N LEU A 50 -39.98 -17.38 15.94
CA LEU A 50 -38.73 -17.66 15.24
C LEU A 50 -37.96 -18.82 15.90
N GLY A 51 -37.89 -18.83 17.24
CA GLY A 51 -37.29 -19.94 18.00
C GLY A 51 -38.05 -21.27 17.89
N ALA A 52 -39.34 -21.23 17.52
CA ALA A 52 -40.17 -22.39 17.24
C ALA A 52 -40.13 -22.84 15.76
N GLY A 53 -39.35 -22.16 14.91
CA GLY A 53 -39.27 -22.46 13.47
C GLY A 53 -40.42 -21.87 12.64
N GLU A 54 -41.31 -21.07 13.24
CA GLU A 54 -42.45 -20.44 12.56
C GLU A 54 -42.06 -19.10 11.93
N ALA A 55 -41.08 -19.15 11.03
CA ALA A 55 -40.40 -17.98 10.50
C ALA A 55 -41.32 -16.99 9.75
N GLU A 56 -42.27 -17.48 8.95
CA GLU A 56 -43.21 -16.61 8.21
C GLU A 56 -44.08 -15.78 9.15
N ARG A 57 -44.61 -16.41 10.20
CA ARG A 57 -45.43 -15.74 11.20
C ARG A 57 -44.60 -14.73 12.01
N ALA A 58 -43.36 -15.08 12.33
CA ALA A 58 -42.42 -14.17 12.98
C ALA A 58 -42.13 -12.94 12.10
N ALA A 59 -41.85 -13.13 10.80
CA ALA A 59 -41.62 -12.05 9.86
C ALA A 59 -42.83 -11.10 9.75
N ALA A 60 -44.05 -11.64 9.75
CA ALA A 60 -45.27 -10.83 9.75
C ALA A 60 -45.38 -9.95 11.00
N LEU A 61 -45.05 -10.47 12.19
CA LEU A 61 -45.06 -9.69 13.43
C LEU A 61 -43.95 -8.64 13.46
N PHE A 62 -42.73 -8.97 13.01
CA PHE A 62 -41.65 -8.00 12.93
C PHE A 62 -41.94 -6.89 11.91
N ARG A 63 -42.58 -7.21 10.77
CA ARG A 63 -43.01 -6.21 9.79
C ARG A 63 -43.98 -5.20 10.41
N ARG A 64 -44.94 -5.68 11.22
CA ARG A 64 -45.84 -4.80 11.99
C ARG A 64 -45.07 -3.97 13.03
N ALA A 65 -44.12 -4.58 13.74
CA ALA A 65 -43.31 -3.87 14.73
C ALA A 65 -42.47 -2.74 14.10
N VAL A 66 -41.85 -3.00 12.94
CA VAL A 66 -41.09 -2.01 12.17
C VAL A 66 -41.98 -0.90 11.60
N ALA A 67 -43.24 -1.19 11.25
CA ALA A 67 -44.19 -0.17 10.80
C ALA A 67 -44.55 0.82 11.92
N VAL A 68 -44.55 0.37 13.17
CA VAL A 68 -44.80 1.22 14.35
C VAL A 68 -43.55 1.99 14.76
N ASP A 69 -42.40 1.33 14.79
CA ASP A 69 -41.11 1.97 15.08
C ASP A 69 -40.10 1.70 13.95
N PRO A 70 -40.07 2.58 12.93
CA PRO A 70 -39.12 2.48 11.82
C PRO A 70 -37.76 3.07 12.19
N THR A 71 -37.39 3.22 13.46
CA THR A 71 -36.04 3.65 13.86
C THR A 71 -35.34 2.64 14.76
N ALA A 72 -36.09 1.66 15.29
CA ALA A 72 -35.52 0.55 16.05
C ALA A 72 -34.76 -0.44 15.15
N LEU A 73 -33.44 -0.25 15.09
CA LEU A 73 -32.50 -1.17 14.44
C LEU A 73 -32.68 -2.65 14.84
N PRO A 74 -32.89 -3.00 16.13
CA PRO A 74 -33.13 -4.40 16.52
C PRO A 74 -34.36 -5.04 15.84
N LEU A 75 -35.43 -4.27 15.62
CA LEU A 75 -36.64 -4.79 14.95
C LEU A 75 -36.38 -5.11 13.47
N ARG A 76 -35.57 -4.28 12.80
CA ARG A 76 -35.13 -4.53 11.42
C ARG A 76 -34.24 -5.76 11.32
N MET A 77 -33.30 -5.91 12.24
CA MET A 77 -32.43 -7.10 12.27
C MET A 77 -33.22 -8.38 12.54
N ASN A 78 -34.22 -8.31 13.42
CA ASN A 78 -35.12 -9.43 13.68
C ASN A 78 -36.00 -9.76 12.47
N LEU A 79 -36.53 -8.74 11.76
CA LEU A 79 -37.25 -8.93 10.50
C LEU A 79 -36.37 -9.59 9.44
N ALA A 80 -35.13 -9.11 9.25
CA ALA A 80 -34.19 -9.72 8.31
C ALA A 80 -33.91 -11.19 8.65
N THR A 81 -33.70 -11.49 9.93
CA THR A 81 -33.45 -12.86 10.40
C THR A 81 -34.65 -13.78 10.15
N ALA A 82 -35.87 -13.32 10.46
CA ALA A 82 -37.09 -14.10 10.23
C ALA A 82 -37.38 -14.27 8.74
N ALA A 83 -37.20 -13.21 7.93
CA ALA A 83 -37.37 -13.25 6.49
C ALA A 83 -36.40 -14.25 5.84
N ARG A 84 -35.14 -14.27 6.30
CA ARG A 84 -34.15 -15.27 5.87
C ARG A 84 -34.61 -16.69 6.13
N ALA A 85 -35.05 -16.98 7.36
CA ALA A 85 -35.53 -18.29 7.77
C ALA A 85 -36.81 -18.72 7.03
N ALA A 86 -37.62 -17.75 6.60
CA ALA A 86 -38.81 -17.95 5.78
C ALA A 86 -38.53 -18.02 4.27
N GLY A 87 -37.29 -17.85 3.81
CA GLY A 87 -36.96 -17.78 2.39
C GLY A 87 -37.47 -16.52 1.67
N GLN A 88 -37.85 -15.48 2.41
CA GLN A 88 -38.38 -14.21 1.88
C GLN A 88 -37.24 -13.24 1.53
N SER A 89 -36.49 -13.55 0.48
CA SER A 89 -35.26 -12.81 0.08
C SER A 89 -35.46 -11.31 -0.12
N GLU A 90 -36.59 -10.86 -0.69
CA GLU A 90 -36.83 -9.43 -0.89
C GLU A 90 -37.11 -8.71 0.44
N THR A 91 -37.91 -9.33 1.33
CA THR A 91 -38.13 -8.77 2.67
C THR A 91 -36.83 -8.73 3.49
N GLU A 92 -35.98 -9.75 3.39
CA GLU A 92 -34.66 -9.76 4.01
C GLU A 92 -33.81 -8.59 3.49
N ARG A 93 -33.76 -8.40 2.16
CA ARG A 93 -33.03 -7.31 1.50
C ARG A 93 -33.51 -5.93 1.96
N GLU A 94 -34.82 -5.68 1.93
CA GLU A 94 -35.41 -4.41 2.35
C GLU A 94 -35.09 -4.09 3.82
N ALA A 95 -35.24 -5.08 4.71
CA ALA A 95 -34.95 -4.93 6.12
C ALA A 95 -33.48 -4.60 6.39
N LEU A 96 -32.55 -5.26 5.69
CA LEU A 96 -31.10 -5.03 5.80
C LEU A 96 -30.70 -3.67 5.23
N ARG A 97 -31.24 -3.27 4.07
CA ARG A 97 -31.00 -1.93 3.50
C ARG A 97 -31.52 -0.82 4.43
N ALA A 98 -32.70 -1.01 5.01
CA ALA A 98 -33.26 -0.06 5.96
C ALA A 98 -32.48 -0.03 7.30
N ALA A 99 -31.87 -1.15 7.70
CA ALA A 99 -30.94 -1.19 8.84
C ALA A 99 -29.67 -0.37 8.54
N LEU A 100 -29.07 -0.56 7.36
CA LEU A 100 -27.89 0.20 6.92
C LEU A 100 -28.19 1.69 6.70
N ALA A 101 -29.43 2.04 6.36
CA ALA A 101 -29.86 3.44 6.31
C ALA A 101 -29.86 4.12 7.68
N LEU A 102 -29.98 3.36 8.79
CA LEU A 102 -29.82 3.88 10.15
C LEU A 102 -28.35 3.87 10.60
N ASP A 103 -27.63 2.82 10.27
CA ASP A 103 -26.25 2.59 10.69
C ASP A 103 -25.47 1.88 9.57
N GLN A 104 -24.74 2.67 8.78
CA GLN A 104 -23.92 2.17 7.67
C GLN A 104 -22.76 1.28 8.14
N CYS A 105 -22.35 1.41 9.40
CA CYS A 105 -21.26 0.62 10.00
C CYS A 105 -21.77 -0.63 10.71
N ASN A 106 -23.08 -0.94 10.62
CA ASN A 106 -23.63 -2.12 11.24
C ASN A 106 -23.08 -3.41 10.60
N LEU A 107 -22.05 -3.97 11.20
CA LEU A 107 -21.30 -5.10 10.64
C LEU A 107 -22.18 -6.34 10.44
N THR A 108 -23.15 -6.57 11.31
CA THR A 108 -24.11 -7.67 11.17
C THR A 108 -25.00 -7.47 9.95
N ALA A 109 -25.53 -6.27 9.73
CA ALA A 109 -26.35 -5.97 8.56
C ALA A 109 -25.53 -6.06 7.25
N LEU A 110 -24.29 -5.54 7.25
CA LEU A 110 -23.36 -5.67 6.13
C LEU A 110 -23.10 -7.14 5.78
N THR A 111 -22.75 -7.95 6.79
CA THR A 111 -22.48 -9.38 6.63
C THR A 111 -23.70 -10.12 6.10
N ARG A 112 -24.89 -9.88 6.66
CA ARG A 112 -26.12 -10.56 6.23
C ARG A 112 -26.53 -10.18 4.81
N LEU A 113 -26.31 -8.93 4.40
CA LEU A 113 -26.60 -8.50 3.04
C LEU A 113 -25.61 -9.09 2.04
N ALA A 114 -24.34 -9.22 2.41
CA ALA A 114 -23.34 -9.91 1.61
C ALA A 114 -23.68 -11.40 1.41
N GLU A 115 -24.02 -12.11 2.49
CA GLU A 115 -24.47 -13.51 2.44
C GLU A 115 -25.75 -13.68 1.60
N LEU A 116 -26.68 -12.72 1.64
CA LEU A 116 -27.88 -12.74 0.81
C LEU A 116 -27.52 -12.63 -0.67
N HIS A 117 -26.68 -11.67 -1.05
CA HIS A 117 -26.21 -11.52 -2.43
C HIS A 117 -25.46 -12.76 -2.92
N GLU A 118 -24.62 -13.36 -2.08
CA GLU A 118 -23.91 -14.62 -2.37
C GLU A 118 -24.90 -15.77 -2.65
N ARG A 119 -25.92 -15.95 -1.80
CA ARG A 119 -26.94 -16.99 -1.98
C ARG A 119 -27.80 -16.80 -3.23
N LEU A 120 -28.00 -15.55 -3.67
CA LEU A 120 -28.77 -15.22 -4.87
C LEU A 120 -27.93 -15.21 -6.16
N GLY A 121 -26.60 -15.40 -6.06
CA GLY A 121 -25.69 -15.31 -7.21
C GLY A 121 -25.48 -13.88 -7.73
N GLU A 122 -25.78 -12.87 -6.91
CA GLU A 122 -25.64 -11.45 -7.26
C GLU A 122 -24.19 -11.00 -7.02
N GLU A 123 -23.25 -11.53 -7.82
CA GLU A 123 -21.81 -11.47 -7.54
C GLU A 123 -21.28 -10.05 -7.31
N ALA A 124 -21.64 -9.09 -8.17
CA ALA A 124 -21.17 -7.71 -8.04
C ALA A 124 -21.59 -7.07 -6.71
N ALA A 125 -22.85 -7.29 -6.31
CA ALA A 125 -23.38 -6.79 -5.05
C ALA A 125 -22.78 -7.54 -3.83
N ALA A 126 -22.49 -8.83 -3.98
CA ALA A 126 -21.80 -9.61 -2.95
C ALA A 126 -20.37 -9.08 -2.73
N VAL A 127 -19.61 -8.82 -3.79
CA VAL A 127 -18.26 -8.22 -3.69
C VAL A 127 -18.32 -6.87 -3.00
N GLU A 128 -19.22 -5.98 -3.42
CA GLU A 128 -19.39 -4.66 -2.80
C GLU A 128 -19.60 -4.76 -1.27
N ARG A 129 -20.49 -5.67 -0.84
CA ARG A 129 -20.81 -5.82 0.59
C ARG A 129 -19.73 -6.55 1.37
N TRP A 130 -19.10 -7.58 0.81
CA TRP A 130 -17.96 -8.24 1.44
C TRP A 130 -16.75 -7.29 1.56
N SER A 131 -16.51 -6.42 0.57
CA SER A 131 -15.49 -5.36 0.68
C SER A 131 -15.79 -4.38 1.81
N ALA A 132 -17.05 -4.01 2.02
CA ALA A 132 -17.46 -3.18 3.16
C ALA A 132 -17.22 -3.88 4.51
N VAL A 133 -17.50 -5.19 4.60
CA VAL A 133 -17.19 -6.00 5.79
C VAL A 133 -15.68 -6.02 6.07
N VAL A 134 -14.85 -6.24 5.05
CA VAL A 134 -13.37 -6.19 5.19
C VAL A 134 -12.92 -4.81 5.66
N ALA A 135 -13.45 -3.73 5.08
CA ALA A 135 -13.09 -2.37 5.45
C ALA A 135 -13.45 -2.04 6.91
N ALA A 136 -14.67 -2.41 7.35
CA ALA A 136 -15.10 -2.24 8.72
C ALA A 136 -14.28 -3.09 9.71
N GLY A 137 -13.91 -4.32 9.32
CA GLY A 137 -13.09 -5.21 10.13
C GLY A 137 -11.69 -4.68 10.45
N ARG A 138 -11.10 -3.85 9.58
CA ARG A 138 -9.78 -3.23 9.82
C ARG A 138 -9.76 -2.26 11.01
N LEU A 139 -10.93 -1.78 11.44
CA LEU A 139 -11.07 -0.88 12.59
C LEU A 139 -11.20 -1.63 13.92
N ILE A 140 -11.15 -2.97 13.90
CA ILE A 140 -11.36 -3.83 15.06
C ILE A 140 -10.03 -4.51 15.42
N ASP A 141 -9.42 -4.10 16.52
CA ASP A 141 -8.11 -4.60 16.95
C ASP A 141 -8.14 -6.10 17.31
N GLN A 142 -9.17 -6.54 18.05
CA GLN A 142 -9.30 -7.92 18.54
C GLN A 142 -10.71 -8.46 18.27
N PRO A 143 -10.96 -9.01 17.06
CA PRO A 143 -12.25 -9.61 16.75
C PRO A 143 -12.47 -10.90 17.56
N SER A 144 -13.73 -11.17 17.93
CA SER A 144 -14.11 -12.47 18.50
C SER A 144 -13.85 -13.60 17.49
N PRO A 145 -13.70 -14.87 17.92
CA PRO A 145 -13.47 -15.97 16.98
C PRO A 145 -14.54 -16.11 15.90
N ALA A 146 -15.81 -15.84 16.24
CA ALA A 146 -16.91 -15.84 15.28
C ALA A 146 -16.78 -14.71 14.26
N LEU A 147 -16.38 -13.51 14.70
CA LEU A 147 -16.16 -12.39 13.80
C LEU A 147 -14.92 -12.59 12.93
N ALA A 148 -13.84 -13.13 13.47
CA ALA A 148 -12.64 -13.46 12.72
C ALA A 148 -12.96 -14.41 11.55
N ALA A 149 -13.78 -15.45 11.77
CA ALA A 149 -14.22 -16.35 10.71
C ALA A 149 -15.03 -15.64 9.60
N VAL A 150 -15.85 -14.65 9.95
CA VAL A 150 -16.59 -13.82 8.99
C VAL A 150 -15.64 -12.94 8.18
N LEU A 151 -14.68 -12.28 8.85
CA LEU A 151 -13.68 -11.44 8.19
C LEU A 151 -12.78 -12.27 7.24
N ASP A 152 -12.40 -13.49 7.63
CA ASP A 152 -11.63 -14.42 6.81
C ASP A 152 -12.43 -14.89 5.58
N HIS A 153 -13.73 -15.16 5.73
CA HIS A 153 -14.60 -15.45 4.58
C HIS A 153 -14.69 -14.25 3.65
N ALA A 154 -14.97 -13.06 4.19
CA ALA A 154 -15.07 -11.82 3.41
C ALA A 154 -13.77 -11.55 2.63
N ALA A 155 -12.62 -11.66 3.28
CA ALA A 155 -11.31 -11.46 2.66
C ALA A 155 -11.03 -12.47 1.55
N ARG A 156 -11.30 -13.77 1.77
CA ARG A 156 -11.13 -14.81 0.74
C ARG A 156 -12.08 -14.62 -0.44
N PHE A 157 -13.35 -14.30 -0.17
CA PHE A 157 -14.34 -14.06 -1.22
C PHE A 157 -13.91 -12.88 -2.11
N VAL A 158 -13.54 -11.74 -1.50
CA VAL A 158 -13.09 -10.57 -2.25
C VAL A 158 -11.79 -10.87 -3.01
N ALA A 159 -10.81 -11.53 -2.38
CA ALA A 159 -9.55 -11.88 -3.04
C ALA A 159 -9.74 -12.79 -4.25
N GLU A 160 -10.59 -13.81 -4.14
CA GLU A 160 -10.89 -14.72 -5.25
C GLU A 160 -11.59 -14.00 -6.41
N ARG A 161 -12.55 -13.12 -6.13
CA ARG A 161 -13.23 -12.34 -7.17
C ARG A 161 -12.30 -11.33 -7.84
N THR A 162 -11.45 -10.66 -7.05
CA THR A 162 -10.41 -9.78 -7.59
C THR A 162 -9.42 -10.55 -8.46
N ARG A 163 -9.04 -11.78 -8.08
CA ARG A 163 -8.17 -12.65 -8.88
C ARG A 163 -8.79 -12.99 -10.24
N GLN A 164 -10.06 -13.43 -10.26
CA GLN A 164 -10.78 -13.74 -11.50
C GLN A 164 -10.93 -12.53 -12.43
N LEU A 165 -11.22 -11.35 -11.86
CA LEU A 165 -11.22 -10.11 -12.61
C LEU A 165 -9.83 -9.82 -13.20
N GLY A 166 -8.77 -10.02 -12.42
CA GLY A 166 -7.40 -9.87 -12.89
C GLY A 166 -7.08 -10.76 -14.09
N GLU A 167 -7.39 -12.05 -14.03
CA GLU A 167 -7.20 -12.98 -15.15
C GLU A 167 -7.94 -12.54 -16.42
N THR A 168 -9.16 -12.03 -16.26
CA THR A 168 -9.95 -11.50 -17.38
C THR A 168 -9.31 -10.26 -17.99
N LEU A 169 -8.84 -9.34 -17.15
CA LEU A 169 -8.19 -8.10 -17.60
C LEU A 169 -6.84 -8.38 -18.26
N ASP A 170 -6.07 -9.32 -17.74
CA ASP A 170 -4.77 -9.71 -18.31
C ASP A 170 -4.94 -10.22 -19.75
N ILE A 171 -6.00 -11.00 -20.03
CA ILE A 171 -6.35 -11.46 -21.38
C ILE A 171 -6.78 -10.29 -22.29
N ILE A 172 -7.67 -9.43 -21.81
CA ILE A 172 -8.18 -8.29 -22.62
C ILE A 172 -7.06 -7.31 -22.97
N LEU A 173 -6.12 -7.11 -22.04
CA LEU A 173 -5.05 -6.13 -22.18
C LEU A 173 -3.86 -6.69 -22.95
N SER A 174 -3.57 -7.99 -22.89
CA SER A 174 -2.47 -8.59 -23.66
C SER A 174 -2.59 -8.31 -25.16
N ASP A 175 -3.82 -8.36 -25.68
CA ASP A 175 -4.11 -8.10 -27.10
C ASP A 175 -3.88 -6.64 -27.49
N ARG A 176 -4.07 -5.70 -26.55
CA ARG A 176 -3.91 -4.25 -26.80
C ARG A 176 -2.49 -3.75 -26.55
N PHE A 177 -1.77 -4.37 -25.63
CA PHE A 177 -0.42 -3.94 -25.25
C PHE A 177 0.63 -4.19 -26.34
N GLY A 178 0.35 -5.04 -27.33
CA GLY A 178 1.22 -5.23 -28.49
C GLY A 178 1.40 -3.97 -29.34
N ASP A 179 0.44 -3.04 -29.33
CA ASP A 179 0.41 -1.87 -30.23
C ASP A 179 0.91 -0.57 -29.57
N LEU A 180 1.16 -0.57 -28.25
CA LEU A 180 1.50 0.63 -27.48
C LEU A 180 3.01 0.79 -27.27
N ALA A 181 3.46 2.02 -27.01
CA ALA A 181 4.85 2.25 -26.61
C ALA A 181 5.11 1.62 -25.23
N ALA A 182 6.34 1.11 -25.01
CA ALA A 182 6.70 0.40 -23.78
C ALA A 182 6.38 1.17 -22.49
N GLY A 183 6.53 2.50 -22.48
CA GLY A 183 6.19 3.35 -21.34
C GLY A 183 4.68 3.47 -21.08
N GLU A 184 3.85 3.39 -22.11
CA GLU A 184 2.39 3.39 -22.00
C GLU A 184 1.88 2.07 -21.45
N THR A 185 2.37 0.96 -22.01
CA THR A 185 2.10 -0.40 -21.51
C THR A 185 2.50 -0.55 -20.05
N ARG A 186 3.69 -0.07 -19.67
CA ARG A 186 4.18 -0.09 -18.28
C ARG A 186 3.23 0.63 -17.31
N ARG A 187 2.82 1.86 -17.65
CA ARG A 187 1.94 2.67 -16.78
C ARG A 187 0.56 2.07 -16.65
N MET A 188 -0.01 1.56 -17.75
CA MET A 188 -1.35 0.96 -17.72
C MET A 188 -1.35 -0.37 -16.96
N ALA A 189 -0.34 -1.22 -17.16
CA ALA A 189 -0.19 -2.45 -16.39
C ALA A 189 -0.08 -2.16 -14.89
N ALA A 190 0.76 -1.21 -14.48
CA ALA A 190 0.89 -0.80 -13.09
C ALA A 190 -0.41 -0.25 -12.49
N ALA A 191 -1.21 0.48 -13.28
CA ALA A 191 -2.51 1.01 -12.84
C ALA A 191 -3.52 -0.12 -12.59
N VAL A 192 -3.58 -1.11 -13.48
CA VAL A 192 -4.45 -2.28 -13.34
C VAL A 192 -4.02 -3.15 -12.17
N ASP A 193 -2.71 -3.39 -12.01
CA ASP A 193 -2.19 -4.13 -10.85
C ASP A 193 -2.51 -3.42 -9.53
N ALA A 194 -2.45 -2.09 -9.50
CA ALA A 194 -2.82 -1.32 -8.32
C ALA A 194 -4.33 -1.41 -8.03
N MET A 195 -5.17 -1.31 -9.05
CA MET A 195 -6.63 -1.48 -8.92
C MET A 195 -7.00 -2.87 -8.35
N LEU A 196 -6.26 -3.91 -8.75
CA LEU A 196 -6.45 -5.28 -8.30
C LEU A 196 -5.74 -5.60 -6.97
N GLY A 197 -5.03 -4.64 -6.38
CA GLY A 197 -4.24 -4.85 -5.16
C GLY A 197 -3.01 -5.75 -5.35
N ARG A 198 -2.61 -6.06 -6.59
CA ARG A 198 -1.37 -6.80 -6.91
C ARG A 198 -0.12 -5.93 -6.73
N ARG A 199 -0.30 -4.61 -6.73
CA ARG A 199 0.79 -3.63 -6.63
C ARG A 199 0.43 -2.48 -5.70
N ARG A 200 1.39 -2.06 -4.87
CA ARG A 200 1.30 -0.80 -4.11
C ARG A 200 1.72 0.39 -4.98
N ILE A 201 1.03 1.51 -4.83
CA ILE A 201 1.51 2.79 -5.39
C ILE A 201 2.52 3.41 -4.42
N TYR A 202 3.69 3.72 -4.95
CA TYR A 202 4.75 4.38 -4.22
C TYR A 202 4.78 5.86 -4.57
N ALA A 203 4.93 6.70 -3.55
CA ALA A 203 5.08 8.13 -3.71
C ALA A 203 6.52 8.53 -3.39
N ASN A 204 6.94 9.66 -3.96
CA ASN A 204 8.17 10.34 -3.61
C ASN A 204 8.11 10.80 -2.14
N GLN A 205 9.09 10.40 -1.33
CA GLN A 205 9.22 10.81 0.07
C GLN A 205 10.68 11.17 0.37
N CYS A 206 10.92 12.42 0.76
CA CYS A 206 12.26 12.88 1.08
C CYS A 206 12.26 13.85 2.26
N THR A 207 13.43 14.00 2.90
CA THR A 207 13.63 14.80 4.11
C THR A 207 14.14 16.22 3.83
N GLY A 208 14.74 16.45 2.67
CA GLY A 208 15.23 17.75 2.21
C GLY A 208 14.22 18.49 1.34
N LEU A 209 14.72 19.30 0.41
CA LEU A 209 13.86 20.04 -0.51
C LEU A 209 13.06 19.07 -1.40
N HIS A 210 11.74 19.18 -1.34
CA HIS A 210 10.81 18.50 -2.23
C HIS A 210 10.15 19.52 -3.16
N VAL A 211 10.36 19.38 -4.46
CA VAL A 211 9.65 20.16 -5.49
C VAL A 211 8.34 19.44 -5.80
N PRO A 212 7.17 20.01 -5.46
CA PRO A 212 5.89 19.37 -5.69
C PRO A 212 5.54 19.30 -7.18
N PHE A 213 4.57 18.46 -7.53
CA PHE A 213 4.02 18.30 -8.89
C PHE A 213 4.96 17.68 -9.92
N LEU A 214 6.16 17.26 -9.52
CA LEU A 214 6.97 16.37 -10.33
C LEU A 214 6.35 14.96 -10.35
N PRO A 215 6.35 14.26 -11.49
CA PRO A 215 5.98 12.85 -11.56
C PRO A 215 6.84 11.99 -10.62
N ALA A 216 6.21 11.07 -9.89
CA ALA A 216 6.90 10.07 -9.07
C ALA A 216 7.31 8.86 -9.92
N ASP A 217 8.25 9.07 -10.85
CA ASP A 217 8.74 8.02 -11.73
C ASP A 217 9.71 7.09 -10.99
N GLU A 218 9.29 5.85 -10.70
CA GLU A 218 10.17 4.83 -10.10
C GLU A 218 11.44 4.60 -10.92
N TYR A 219 11.29 4.62 -12.24
CA TYR A 219 12.42 4.65 -13.16
C TYR A 219 12.06 5.60 -14.29
N PHE A 220 12.92 6.57 -14.52
CA PHE A 220 12.72 7.54 -15.59
C PHE A 220 12.90 6.87 -16.96
N GLU A 221 12.15 7.36 -17.95
CA GLU A 221 12.29 6.87 -19.32
C GLU A 221 13.59 7.36 -19.96
N ARG A 222 14.25 6.48 -20.72
CA ARG A 222 15.56 6.76 -21.34
C ARG A 222 15.56 7.98 -22.28
N ARG A 223 14.41 8.32 -22.88
CA ARG A 223 14.26 9.50 -23.75
C ARG A 223 14.59 10.83 -23.06
N HIS A 224 14.52 10.87 -21.72
CA HIS A 224 14.91 12.04 -20.94
C HIS A 224 16.42 12.25 -20.88
N PHE A 225 17.22 11.22 -21.21
CA PHE A 225 18.68 11.21 -21.04
C PHE A 225 19.36 10.82 -22.36
N PRO A 226 19.37 11.71 -23.38
CA PRO A 226 19.97 11.41 -24.68
C PRO A 226 21.48 11.12 -24.60
N TRP A 227 22.15 11.58 -23.54
CA TRP A 227 23.57 11.33 -23.25
C TRP A 227 23.85 9.94 -22.65
N LEU A 228 22.83 9.18 -22.24
CA LEU A 228 23.00 7.92 -21.50
C LEU A 228 23.79 6.88 -22.31
N ALA A 229 23.53 6.78 -23.62
CA ALA A 229 24.25 5.87 -24.50
C ALA A 229 25.76 6.20 -24.60
N ALA A 230 26.14 7.48 -24.49
CA ALA A 230 27.54 7.89 -24.49
C ALA A 230 28.26 7.48 -23.19
N VAL A 231 27.55 7.51 -22.06
CA VAL A 231 28.07 7.00 -20.78
C VAL A 231 28.23 5.47 -20.83
N GLU A 232 27.23 4.76 -21.34
CA GLU A 232 27.25 3.30 -21.51
C GLU A 232 28.38 2.84 -22.44
N ALA A 233 28.70 3.60 -23.49
CA ALA A 233 29.82 3.31 -24.38
C ALA A 233 31.19 3.35 -23.67
N GLN A 234 31.29 3.99 -22.50
CA GLN A 234 32.52 4.08 -21.70
C GLN A 234 32.61 2.99 -20.61
N THR A 235 31.66 2.06 -20.56
CA THR A 235 31.57 1.04 -19.50
C THR A 235 32.88 0.29 -19.28
N ASP A 236 33.53 -0.20 -20.34
CA ASP A 236 34.75 -1.01 -20.18
C ASP A 236 35.92 -0.19 -19.63
N ALA A 237 36.06 1.06 -20.05
CA ALA A 237 37.08 1.97 -19.53
C ALA A 237 36.82 2.32 -18.05
N ILE A 238 35.57 2.64 -17.72
CA ILE A 238 35.15 2.95 -16.35
C ILE A 238 35.33 1.73 -15.43
N ARG A 239 34.97 0.54 -15.92
CA ARG A 239 35.16 -0.74 -15.22
C ARG A 239 36.64 -0.99 -14.93
N ALA A 240 37.51 -0.80 -15.92
CA ALA A 240 38.95 -0.98 -15.74
C ALA A 240 39.52 -0.02 -14.68
N GLU A 241 39.10 1.25 -14.68
CA GLU A 241 39.50 2.21 -13.65
C GLU A 241 39.00 1.81 -12.26
N ALA A 242 37.75 1.36 -12.13
CA ALA A 242 37.18 0.91 -10.87
C ALA A 242 37.91 -0.31 -10.29
N LEU A 243 38.23 -1.30 -11.13
CA LEU A 243 38.99 -2.49 -10.72
C LEU A 243 40.43 -2.14 -10.32
N ALA A 244 41.09 -1.24 -11.08
CA ALA A 244 42.43 -0.77 -10.73
C ALA A 244 42.48 0.00 -9.41
N LEU A 245 41.39 0.70 -9.04
CA LEU A 245 41.26 1.25 -7.69
C LEU A 245 41.09 0.15 -6.64
N LEU A 246 40.26 -0.86 -6.92
CA LEU A 246 39.97 -1.92 -5.96
C LEU A 246 41.21 -2.77 -5.63
N ASP A 247 42.07 -3.02 -6.62
CA ASP A 247 43.33 -3.75 -6.46
C ASP A 247 44.43 -2.94 -5.74
N ASP A 248 44.23 -1.62 -5.57
CA ASP A 248 45.13 -0.76 -4.81
C ASP A 248 44.62 -0.60 -3.38
N ASP A 249 45.29 -1.26 -2.43
CA ASP A 249 45.02 -1.20 -0.98
C ASP A 249 45.02 0.24 -0.40
N GLY A 250 45.48 1.24 -1.16
CA GLY A 250 45.45 2.67 -0.82
C GLY A 250 44.34 3.51 -1.47
N ALA A 251 43.49 2.94 -2.34
CA ALA A 251 42.50 3.71 -3.13
C ALA A 251 41.29 4.23 -2.34
N GLY A 252 41.13 3.81 -1.08
CA GLY A 252 40.22 4.47 -0.15
C GLY A 252 38.74 4.09 -0.28
N PHE A 253 38.43 2.86 -0.72
CA PHE A 253 37.10 2.30 -0.47
C PHE A 253 36.84 2.24 1.03
N ARG A 254 35.80 2.95 1.48
CA ARG A 254 35.40 3.02 2.88
C ARG A 254 33.97 2.54 3.03
N PRO A 255 33.57 2.04 4.22
CA PRO A 255 32.17 1.80 4.54
C PRO A 255 31.30 2.97 4.09
N TYR A 256 30.20 2.67 3.39
CA TYR A 256 29.30 3.71 2.91
C TYR A 256 28.51 4.34 4.06
N VAL A 257 28.10 3.51 5.02
CA VAL A 257 27.36 3.90 6.21
C VAL A 257 28.34 4.09 7.36
N GLU A 258 28.35 5.30 7.91
CA GLU A 258 29.08 5.64 9.13
C GLU A 258 28.13 6.46 10.03
N LEU A 259 27.61 5.82 11.07
CA LEU A 259 26.71 6.47 12.03
C LEU A 259 27.52 7.28 13.03
N LEU A 260 26.96 8.43 13.44
CA LEU A 260 27.58 9.24 14.49
C LEU A 260 27.49 8.53 15.85
N PRO A 261 28.50 8.67 16.72
CA PRO A 261 28.44 8.14 18.08
C PRO A 261 27.16 8.56 18.81
N GLY A 262 26.44 7.59 19.39
CA GLY A 262 25.18 7.81 20.09
C GLY A 262 23.91 7.71 19.23
N THR A 263 24.03 7.39 17.94
CA THR A 263 22.87 7.10 17.08
C THR A 263 22.14 5.85 17.59
N PRO A 264 20.83 5.90 17.87
CA PRO A 264 20.06 4.72 18.28
C PRO A 264 20.03 3.63 17.19
N GLU A 265 19.81 2.38 17.60
CA GLU A 265 19.60 1.28 16.65
C GLU A 265 18.50 1.62 15.65
N ASN A 266 18.81 1.44 14.37
CA ASN A 266 17.95 1.77 13.25
C ASN A 266 18.26 0.89 12.04
N LEU A 267 17.62 1.17 10.90
CA LEU A 267 17.74 0.37 9.69
C LEU A 267 19.19 0.26 9.15
N TRP A 268 20.06 1.22 9.46
CA TRP A 268 21.44 1.29 9.00
C TRP A 268 22.44 0.62 9.94
N THR A 269 22.03 0.29 11.17
CA THR A 269 22.90 -0.33 12.17
C THR A 269 23.65 -1.58 11.67
N PRO A 270 23.05 -2.49 10.88
CA PRO A 270 23.78 -3.65 10.34
C PRO A 270 24.91 -3.31 9.36
N LEU A 271 24.90 -2.12 8.77
CA LEU A 271 25.88 -1.67 7.77
C LEU A 271 26.86 -0.63 8.31
N ASP A 272 26.68 -0.17 9.55
CA ASP A 272 27.52 0.86 10.17
C ASP A 272 28.98 0.41 10.29
N GLY A 273 29.87 1.11 9.59
CA GLY A 273 31.29 0.76 9.50
C GLY A 273 31.59 -0.55 8.77
N SER A 274 30.59 -1.19 8.16
CA SER A 274 30.77 -2.47 7.46
C SER A 274 31.36 -2.28 6.06
N SER A 275 32.33 -3.12 5.72
CA SER A 275 32.86 -3.22 4.34
C SER A 275 31.94 -3.97 3.38
N ASP A 276 30.81 -4.50 3.86
CA ASP A 276 29.81 -5.19 3.05
C ASP A 276 29.18 -4.25 2.02
N TRP A 277 29.04 -2.98 2.38
CA TRP A 277 28.74 -1.90 1.45
C TRP A 277 29.78 -0.80 1.57
N SER A 278 30.61 -0.66 0.54
CA SER A 278 31.67 0.35 0.51
C SER A 278 31.60 1.22 -0.75
N ALA A 279 32.23 2.38 -0.66
CA ALA A 279 32.31 3.32 -1.76
C ALA A 279 33.62 4.10 -1.78
N VAL A 280 33.99 4.57 -2.97
CA VAL A 280 35.05 5.56 -3.18
C VAL A 280 34.48 6.71 -4.02
N HIS A 281 34.58 7.94 -3.51
CA HIS A 281 33.89 9.10 -4.07
C HIS A 281 34.82 9.95 -4.93
N LEU A 282 34.49 10.06 -6.22
CA LEU A 282 35.08 11.02 -7.15
C LEU A 282 34.55 12.42 -6.87
N PHE A 283 33.27 12.50 -6.52
CA PHE A 283 32.58 13.70 -6.09
C PHE A 283 31.75 13.36 -4.83
N ARG A 284 31.89 14.17 -3.79
CA ARG A 284 31.10 14.03 -2.55
C ARG A 284 30.55 15.40 -2.17
N HIS A 285 29.23 15.52 -2.18
CA HIS A 285 28.54 16.74 -1.74
C HIS A 285 29.05 18.01 -2.45
N GLY A 286 29.24 17.94 -3.77
CA GLY A 286 29.74 19.05 -4.58
C GLY A 286 31.26 19.25 -4.54
N VAL A 287 32.00 18.45 -3.76
CA VAL A 287 33.46 18.52 -3.69
C VAL A 287 34.06 17.44 -4.59
N ARG A 288 34.89 17.85 -5.56
CA ARG A 288 35.65 16.97 -6.45
C ARG A 288 36.95 16.51 -5.79
N ASP A 289 37.22 15.21 -5.79
CA ASP A 289 38.54 14.67 -5.46
C ASP A 289 39.45 14.71 -6.70
N ASN A 290 40.35 15.69 -6.75
CA ASN A 290 41.25 15.87 -7.88
C ASN A 290 42.26 14.72 -8.04
N ALA A 291 42.72 14.13 -6.95
CA ALA A 291 43.72 13.05 -6.99
C ALA A 291 43.06 11.76 -7.50
N LEU A 292 41.87 11.43 -7.00
CA LEU A 292 41.13 10.27 -7.46
C LEU A 292 40.66 10.44 -8.91
N CYS A 293 40.15 11.61 -9.28
CA CYS A 293 39.77 11.88 -10.68
C CYS A 293 40.97 11.81 -11.64
N ALA A 294 42.19 12.12 -11.19
CA ALA A 294 43.39 11.95 -12.01
C ALA A 294 43.77 10.47 -12.22
N ARG A 295 43.37 9.59 -11.29
CA ARG A 295 43.50 8.13 -11.41
C ARG A 295 42.38 7.50 -12.25
N CYS A 296 41.23 8.16 -12.34
CA CYS A 296 40.09 7.74 -13.16
C CYS A 296 39.74 8.79 -14.24
N PRO A 297 40.68 9.13 -15.14
CA PRO A 297 40.49 10.21 -16.11
C PRO A 297 39.31 10.00 -17.06
N LEU A 298 39.02 8.76 -17.48
CA LEU A 298 37.91 8.45 -18.40
C LEU A 298 36.57 8.58 -17.68
N THR A 299 36.49 8.08 -16.43
CA THR A 299 35.30 8.27 -15.58
C THR A 299 35.06 9.75 -15.29
N ALA A 300 36.11 10.49 -14.93
CA ALA A 300 36.00 11.93 -14.66
C ALA A 300 35.55 12.73 -15.90
N ALA A 301 36.08 12.41 -17.08
CA ALA A 301 35.65 13.03 -18.34
C ALA A 301 34.19 12.70 -18.68
N THR A 302 33.75 11.47 -18.41
CA THR A 302 32.36 11.04 -18.61
C THR A 302 31.40 11.79 -17.70
N LEU A 303 31.75 11.93 -16.41
CA LEU A 303 30.95 12.69 -15.43
C LEU A 303 30.87 14.18 -15.78
N ALA A 304 31.93 14.77 -16.33
CA ALA A 304 31.91 16.16 -16.77
C ALA A 304 30.99 16.42 -17.98
N ALA A 305 30.59 15.37 -18.71
CA ALA A 305 29.75 15.47 -19.91
C ALA A 305 28.24 15.32 -19.64
N VAL A 306 27.84 14.97 -18.41
CA VAL A 306 26.43 14.79 -18.03
C VAL A 306 25.92 15.99 -17.23
N PRO A 307 24.61 16.28 -17.22
CA PRO A 307 24.05 17.48 -16.58
C PRO A 307 23.92 17.29 -15.06
N GLN A 308 25.07 17.24 -14.37
CA GLN A 308 25.11 17.15 -12.91
C GLN A 308 24.65 18.47 -12.25
N PRO A 309 23.98 18.42 -11.08
CA PRO A 309 23.67 19.61 -10.31
C PRO A 309 24.94 20.19 -9.69
N ASP A 310 25.25 21.46 -9.97
CA ASP A 310 26.29 22.20 -9.26
C ASP A 310 25.67 22.90 -8.05
N LEU A 311 25.66 22.21 -6.91
CA LEU A 311 25.04 22.67 -5.67
C LEU A 311 26.04 22.48 -4.51
N PRO A 312 26.77 23.54 -4.12
CA PRO A 312 27.79 23.47 -3.07
C PRO A 312 27.30 22.76 -1.79
N ALA A 313 28.17 21.93 -1.23
CA ALA A 313 27.93 21.08 -0.04
C ALA A 313 26.80 20.05 -0.20
N ARG A 314 26.29 19.81 -1.42
CA ARG A 314 25.12 18.92 -1.66
C ARG A 314 25.31 17.99 -2.87
N SER A 315 25.66 18.54 -4.03
CA SER A 315 25.73 17.83 -5.32
C SER A 315 26.75 18.54 -6.25
N PRO A 316 27.45 17.86 -7.17
CA PRO A 316 27.30 16.44 -7.51
C PRO A 316 27.77 15.47 -6.43
N THR A 317 27.22 14.27 -6.50
CA THR A 317 27.76 13.08 -5.84
C THR A 317 27.97 12.01 -6.90
N ALA A 318 29.20 11.49 -7.00
CA ALA A 318 29.55 10.41 -7.91
C ALA A 318 30.63 9.52 -7.30
N PHE A 319 30.40 8.21 -7.32
CA PHE A 319 31.24 7.23 -6.62
C PHE A 319 31.13 5.85 -7.24
N PHE A 320 32.18 5.05 -7.10
CA PHE A 320 32.08 3.61 -7.29
C PHE A 320 31.52 2.99 -6.02
N SER A 321 30.51 2.13 -6.17
CA SER A 321 29.88 1.42 -5.07
C SER A 321 30.13 -0.08 -5.19
N VAL A 322 30.60 -0.69 -4.11
CA VAL A 322 30.87 -2.12 -4.00
C VAL A 322 29.93 -2.74 -2.97
N LEU A 323 29.23 -3.80 -3.37
CA LEU A 323 28.38 -4.60 -2.48
C LEU A 323 28.90 -6.05 -2.45
N ARG A 324 29.25 -6.54 -1.27
CA ARG A 324 29.81 -7.90 -1.08
C ARG A 324 28.75 -9.01 -1.21
N PRO A 325 29.17 -10.26 -1.49
CA PRO A 325 28.30 -11.44 -1.40
C PRO A 325 27.52 -11.50 -0.08
N GLY A 326 26.23 -11.78 -0.16
CA GLY A 326 25.33 -11.88 0.99
C GLY A 326 24.84 -10.54 1.55
N ALA A 327 25.34 -9.40 1.07
CA ALA A 327 24.97 -8.09 1.60
C ALA A 327 23.64 -7.60 1.03
N ARG A 328 22.87 -6.90 1.87
CA ARG A 328 21.60 -6.25 1.52
C ARG A 328 21.56 -4.83 2.03
N ILE A 329 21.16 -3.92 1.16
CA ILE A 329 20.83 -2.54 1.49
C ILE A 329 19.31 -2.50 1.72
N PRO A 330 18.84 -2.18 2.94
CA PRO A 330 17.42 -2.21 3.28
C PRO A 330 16.60 -1.17 2.49
N PRO A 331 15.27 -1.30 2.44
CA PRO A 331 14.39 -0.29 1.87
C PRO A 331 14.60 1.09 2.50
N HIS A 332 14.90 2.10 1.68
CA HIS A 332 15.16 3.48 2.11
C HIS A 332 14.79 4.48 1.01
N GLY A 333 14.83 5.78 1.35
CA GLY A 333 14.58 6.88 0.42
C GLY A 333 15.68 7.95 0.49
N GLY A 334 15.88 8.63 -0.63
CA GLY A 334 16.81 9.74 -0.81
C GLY A 334 16.33 11.04 -0.17
N VAL A 335 17.21 12.05 -0.19
CA VAL A 335 17.00 13.30 0.54
C VAL A 335 16.33 14.41 -0.26
N THR A 336 16.23 14.33 -1.59
CA THR A 336 15.60 15.38 -2.41
C THR A 336 15.25 14.88 -3.81
N ASN A 337 14.13 15.34 -4.35
CA ASN A 337 13.66 14.93 -5.68
C ASN A 337 14.14 15.85 -6.83
N ILE A 338 15.00 16.82 -6.53
CA ILE A 338 15.56 17.73 -7.55
C ILE A 338 16.57 17.05 -8.48
N ARG A 339 17.01 15.85 -8.13
CA ARG A 339 17.98 15.06 -8.88
C ARG A 339 17.43 13.68 -9.17
N ALA A 340 17.98 13.05 -10.19
CA ALA A 340 17.78 11.65 -10.49
C ALA A 340 19.10 10.90 -10.29
N THR A 341 19.02 9.66 -9.83
CA THR A 341 20.19 8.82 -9.56
C THR A 341 20.41 7.86 -10.73
N VAL A 342 21.64 7.81 -11.22
CA VAL A 342 22.05 6.95 -12.32
C VAL A 342 22.90 5.82 -11.76
N HIS A 343 22.54 4.58 -12.10
CA HIS A 343 23.38 3.41 -11.87
C HIS A 343 23.89 2.87 -13.20
N LEU A 344 25.22 2.89 -13.39
CA LEU A 344 25.90 2.19 -14.47
C LEU A 344 26.50 0.89 -13.91
N PRO A 345 26.00 -0.28 -14.31
CA PRO A 345 26.49 -1.55 -13.78
C PRO A 345 27.81 -1.94 -14.43
N LEU A 346 28.86 -2.17 -13.62
CA LEU A 346 30.22 -2.44 -14.10
C LEU A 346 30.59 -3.90 -13.92
N VAL A 347 30.31 -4.49 -12.76
CA VAL A 347 30.51 -5.92 -12.49
C VAL A 347 29.31 -6.39 -11.72
N VAL A 348 28.52 -7.31 -12.28
CA VAL A 348 27.30 -7.78 -11.62
C VAL A 348 27.16 -9.31 -11.72
N PRO A 349 27.49 -10.05 -10.65
CA PRO A 349 27.27 -11.49 -10.61
C PRO A 349 25.77 -11.83 -10.57
N PRO A 350 25.39 -13.06 -10.97
CA PRO A 350 24.04 -13.58 -10.76
C PRO A 350 23.59 -13.45 -9.30
N GLY A 351 22.29 -13.27 -9.06
CA GLY A 351 21.74 -13.10 -7.71
C GLY A 351 21.78 -11.67 -7.17
N CYS A 352 22.29 -10.70 -7.94
CA CYS A 352 22.14 -9.28 -7.62
C CYS A 352 20.78 -8.74 -8.06
N GLY A 353 20.18 -7.85 -7.26
CA GLY A 353 18.96 -7.18 -7.65
C GLY A 353 18.80 -5.78 -7.06
N PHE A 354 17.84 -5.05 -7.62
CA PHE A 354 17.53 -3.67 -7.26
C PHE A 354 16.05 -3.40 -7.52
N ARG A 355 15.36 -2.86 -6.52
CA ARG A 355 13.95 -2.48 -6.59
C ARG A 355 13.79 -1.01 -6.31
N VAL A 356 12.97 -0.32 -7.10
CA VAL A 356 12.48 1.04 -6.83
C VAL A 356 10.97 1.01 -6.86
N GLY A 357 10.34 1.40 -5.76
CA GLY A 357 8.89 1.31 -5.60
C GLY A 357 8.39 -0.13 -5.83
N GLY A 358 7.43 -0.30 -6.73
CA GLY A 358 6.86 -1.60 -7.06
C GLY A 358 7.59 -2.34 -8.18
N GLU A 359 8.70 -1.82 -8.73
CA GLU A 359 9.41 -2.41 -9.87
C GLU A 359 10.83 -2.88 -9.49
N THR A 360 11.12 -4.15 -9.78
CA THR A 360 12.47 -4.71 -9.69
C THR A 360 13.06 -4.80 -11.09
N ARG A 361 14.26 -4.25 -11.28
CA ARG A 361 15.01 -4.39 -12.53
C ARG A 361 16.21 -5.30 -12.33
N ALA A 362 16.38 -6.24 -13.27
CA ALA A 362 17.62 -6.97 -13.39
C ALA A 362 18.74 -6.03 -13.82
N TRP A 363 19.93 -6.29 -13.30
CA TRP A 363 21.14 -5.62 -13.75
C TRP A 363 21.58 -6.18 -15.10
N GLU A 364 22.01 -5.30 -15.99
CA GLU A 364 22.69 -5.66 -17.24
C GLU A 364 23.96 -4.81 -17.30
N GLU A 365 25.12 -5.47 -17.33
CA GLU A 365 26.41 -4.77 -17.36
C GLU A 365 26.48 -3.82 -18.56
N GLY A 366 26.91 -2.58 -18.30
CA GLY A 366 26.98 -1.53 -19.31
C GLY A 366 25.65 -0.95 -19.75
N ARG A 367 24.52 -1.38 -19.19
CA ARG A 367 23.20 -0.78 -19.43
C ARG A 367 22.74 -0.01 -18.21
N ALA A 368 22.88 1.30 -18.28
CA ALA A 368 22.50 2.18 -17.19
C ALA A 368 20.99 2.35 -17.09
N PHE A 369 20.51 2.59 -15.87
CA PHE A 369 19.16 3.10 -15.64
C PHE A 369 19.21 4.32 -14.72
N VAL A 370 18.13 5.10 -14.79
CA VAL A 370 17.97 6.34 -14.02
C VAL A 370 16.66 6.23 -13.23
N PHE A 371 16.71 6.55 -11.95
CA PHE A 371 15.57 6.42 -11.04
C PHE A 371 15.49 7.58 -10.05
N ASP A 372 14.31 7.75 -9.45
CA ASP A 372 14.08 8.69 -8.36
C ASP A 372 14.40 7.99 -7.04
N ASP A 373 15.52 8.33 -6.41
CA ASP A 373 15.97 7.70 -5.17
C ASP A 373 15.10 8.07 -3.97
N THR A 374 14.27 9.11 -4.06
CA THR A 374 13.30 9.46 -3.00
C THR A 374 12.09 8.53 -2.96
N ILE A 375 11.91 7.69 -3.98
CA ILE A 375 10.97 6.57 -3.92
C ILE A 375 11.67 5.41 -3.20
N GLU A 376 10.96 4.74 -2.29
CA GLU A 376 11.51 3.61 -1.53
C GLU A 376 12.20 2.62 -2.45
N HIS A 377 13.48 2.36 -2.20
CA HIS A 377 14.29 1.45 -2.99
C HIS A 377 15.21 0.60 -2.11
N GLU A 378 15.61 -0.56 -2.62
CA GLU A 378 16.50 -1.49 -1.93
C GLU A 378 17.40 -2.22 -2.93
N ALA A 379 18.50 -2.77 -2.44
CA ALA A 379 19.46 -3.51 -3.26
C ALA A 379 19.99 -4.74 -2.53
N TRP A 380 20.34 -5.77 -3.28
CA TRP A 380 20.94 -6.98 -2.71
C TRP A 380 22.00 -7.58 -3.64
N ASN A 381 22.90 -8.35 -3.04
CA ASN A 381 23.84 -9.22 -3.71
C ASN A 381 23.76 -10.61 -3.05
N GLU A 382 22.90 -11.49 -3.57
CA GLU A 382 22.81 -12.89 -3.14
C GLU A 382 23.78 -13.81 -3.92
N GLY A 383 24.65 -13.22 -4.74
CA GLY A 383 25.68 -13.93 -5.49
C GLY A 383 26.91 -14.27 -4.65
N ASP A 384 27.94 -14.80 -5.31
CA ASP A 384 29.20 -15.25 -4.73
C ASP A 384 30.40 -14.33 -5.02
N ALA A 385 30.20 -13.27 -5.82
CA ALA A 385 31.22 -12.29 -6.16
C ALA A 385 30.81 -10.85 -5.79
N LEU A 386 31.75 -9.91 -5.90
CA LEU A 386 31.47 -8.49 -5.67
C LEU A 386 30.55 -7.92 -6.76
N ARG A 387 29.61 -7.06 -6.36
CA ARG A 387 28.87 -6.20 -7.29
C ARG A 387 29.48 -4.80 -7.29
N ILE A 388 29.85 -4.29 -8.46
CA ILE A 388 30.47 -2.97 -8.63
C ILE A 388 29.62 -2.13 -9.58
N LEU A 389 29.25 -0.93 -9.14
CA LEU A 389 28.49 0.04 -9.92
C LEU A 389 29.20 1.39 -9.91
N LEU A 390 29.07 2.17 -10.98
CA LEU A 390 29.24 3.63 -10.91
C LEU A 390 27.87 4.25 -10.60
N ILE A 391 27.80 5.03 -9.53
CA ILE A 391 26.60 5.74 -9.09
C ILE A 391 26.88 7.23 -9.17
N PHE A 392 25.99 7.99 -9.80
CA PHE A 392 26.08 9.45 -9.86
C PHE A 392 24.72 10.13 -9.98
N ASP A 393 24.65 11.39 -9.61
CA ASP A 393 23.45 12.21 -9.75
C ASP A 393 23.48 13.13 -10.98
N VAL A 394 22.28 13.37 -11.52
CA VAL A 394 21.98 14.36 -12.56
C VAL A 394 20.74 15.14 -12.17
N TRP A 395 20.51 16.31 -12.77
CA TRP A 395 19.24 17.01 -12.57
C TRP A 395 18.02 16.13 -12.88
N ASN A 396 16.97 16.23 -12.06
CA ASN A 396 15.69 15.58 -12.37
C ASN A 396 15.22 16.08 -13.75
N PRO A 397 14.88 15.17 -14.68
CA PRO A 397 14.58 15.54 -16.06
C PRO A 397 13.33 16.40 -16.22
N HIS A 398 12.43 16.40 -15.22
CA HIS A 398 11.21 17.21 -15.22
C HIS A 398 11.46 18.65 -14.78
N LEU A 399 12.62 18.96 -14.19
CA LEU A 399 12.99 20.34 -13.89
C LEU A 399 13.50 21.06 -15.14
N THR A 400 12.86 22.18 -15.45
CA THR A 400 13.29 23.12 -16.48
C THR A 400 14.61 23.80 -16.07
N ALA A 401 15.30 24.40 -17.03
CA ALA A 401 16.52 25.16 -16.75
C ALA A 401 16.28 26.31 -15.75
N ALA A 402 15.14 26.99 -15.85
CA ALA A 402 14.77 28.08 -14.94
C ALA A 402 14.57 27.58 -13.51
N GLU A 403 13.89 26.45 -13.32
CA GLU A 403 13.69 25.86 -11.99
C GLU A 403 15.01 25.39 -11.38
N ARG A 404 15.92 24.83 -12.18
CA ARG A 404 17.27 24.45 -11.71
C ARG A 404 18.04 25.67 -11.16
N CYS A 405 17.97 26.81 -11.85
CA CYS A 405 18.54 28.06 -11.36
C CYS A 405 17.88 28.51 -10.05
N MET A 406 16.55 28.48 -9.96
CA MET A 406 15.83 28.84 -8.73
C MET A 406 16.18 27.93 -7.56
N VAL A 407 16.34 26.62 -7.79
CA VAL A 407 16.79 25.67 -6.77
C VAL A 407 18.19 26.04 -6.26
N ALA A 408 19.12 26.37 -7.17
CA ALA A 408 20.45 26.83 -6.79
C ALA A 408 20.41 28.13 -5.98
N ASP A 409 19.58 29.10 -6.39
CA ASP A 409 19.38 30.36 -5.68
C ASP A 409 18.82 30.16 -4.27
N VAL A 410 17.85 29.25 -4.11
CA VAL A 410 17.25 28.89 -2.82
C VAL A 410 18.31 28.33 -1.87
N PHE A 411 19.14 27.40 -2.33
CA PHE A 411 20.21 26.85 -1.49
C PHE A 411 21.26 27.90 -1.15
N ALA A 412 21.69 28.71 -2.12
CA ALA A 412 22.66 29.77 -1.88
C ALA A 412 22.12 30.82 -0.88
N ALA A 413 20.84 31.16 -0.95
CA ALA A 413 20.21 32.07 0.02
C ALA A 413 20.10 31.44 1.41
N SER A 414 19.75 30.16 1.50
CA SER A 414 19.68 29.40 2.76
C SER A 414 21.04 29.31 3.45
N ASP A 415 22.10 29.03 2.68
CA ASP A 415 23.46 28.96 3.21
C ASP A 415 23.93 30.33 3.74
N ARG A 416 23.73 31.41 2.98
CA ARG A 416 24.05 32.78 3.46
C ARG A 416 23.29 33.15 4.73
N HIS A 417 22.03 32.75 4.84
CA HIS A 417 21.23 33.02 6.03
C HIS A 417 21.76 32.26 7.25
N ARG A 418 22.10 30.98 7.10
CA ARG A 418 22.69 30.17 8.16
C ARG A 418 24.03 30.73 8.63
N ASP A 419 24.90 31.11 7.69
CA ASP A 419 26.24 31.62 8.01
C ASP A 419 26.16 33.00 8.70
N GLY A 420 25.20 33.85 8.30
CA GLY A 420 24.93 35.14 8.95
C GLY A 420 24.28 35.04 10.34
N LEU A 421 23.69 33.90 10.71
CA LEU A 421 23.23 33.64 12.08
C LEU A 421 24.35 33.10 12.98
N ALA A 422 25.46 32.62 12.40
CA ALA A 422 26.60 32.09 13.12
C ALA A 422 27.68 33.15 13.42
N SER A 423 27.57 34.34 12.82
CA SER A 423 28.38 35.54 13.09
C SER A 423 27.71 36.46 14.10
#